data_AF-A0A517YMA4-F1
#
_entry.id   AF-A0A517YMA4-F1
#
_cell.length_a   1.000
_cell.length_b   1.000
_cell.length_c   1.000
_cell.angle_alpha   90.00
_cell.angle_beta   90.00
_cell.angle_gamma   90.00
#
_symmetry.space_group_name_H-M   'P 1'
#
loop_
_entity.id
_entity.type
_entity.pdbx_description
1 polymer ?
#
loop_
_entity_poly.entity_id
_entity_poly.type
_entity_poly.pdbx_seq_one_letter_code
_entity_poly.pdbx_strand_id
1 'polypeptide(L)' 'MTQAELNQAVADATGESLRTIRRRGFSVVTPLQVFDPDQNDDYSLPSIVDWDVLERQQRCRAA' A
#
# COMPACT_ATOMS: atom_id res chain seq x y z
N MET A 1 -19.39 7.38 -5.44
CA MET A 1 -18.29 8.01 -4.68
C MET A 1 -17.02 7.86 -5.50
N THR A 2 -16.47 8.98 -5.96
CA THR A 2 -15.22 9.03 -6.72
C THR A 2 -14.02 9.15 -5.78
N GLN A 3 -12.82 8.88 -6.28
CA GLN A 3 -11.58 9.05 -5.53
C GLN A 3 -11.39 10.49 -5.00
N ALA A 4 -11.87 11.48 -5.74
CA ALA A 4 -11.82 12.87 -5.34
C ALA A 4 -12.75 13.14 -4.14
N GLU A 5 -13.96 12.59 -4.16
CA GLU A 5 -14.93 12.71 -3.06
C GLU A 5 -14.45 12.00 -1.79
N LEU A 6 -13.83 10.82 -1.90
CA LEU A 6 -13.22 10.13 -0.76
C LEU A 6 -12.11 10.98 -0.14
N ASN A 7 -11.19 11.49 -0.96
CA ASN A 7 -10.07 12.29 -0.46
C ASN A 7 -10.55 13.57 0.22
N GLN A 8 -11.62 14.19 -0.29
CA GLN A 8 -12.24 15.36 0.32
C GLN A 8 -12.89 15.00 1.66
N ALA A 9 -13.68 13.94 1.73
CA ALA A 9 -14.31 13.49 2.97
C ALA A 9 -13.29 13.12 4.06
N VAL A 10 -12.17 12.48 3.68
CA VAL A 10 -11.09 12.14 4.61
C VAL A 10 -10.37 13.41 5.08
N ALA A 11 -10.10 14.36 4.19
CA ALA A 11 -9.50 15.65 4.55
C ALA A 11 -10.40 16.44 5.52
N ASP A 12 -11.72 16.47 5.26
CA ASP A 12 -12.69 17.16 6.11
C ASP A 12 -12.81 16.51 7.49
N ALA A 13 -12.77 15.17 7.57
CA ALA A 13 -12.87 14.44 8.83
C ALA A 13 -11.58 14.50 9.69
N THR A 14 -10.42 14.60 9.05
CA THR A 14 -9.11 14.58 9.74
C THR A 14 -8.48 15.96 9.91
N GLY A 15 -8.97 16.96 9.17
CA GLY A 15 -8.34 18.28 9.08
C GLY A 15 -7.01 18.28 8.31
N GLU A 16 -6.65 17.18 7.65
CA GLU A 16 -5.40 17.06 6.90
C GLU A 16 -5.52 17.56 5.46
N SER A 17 -4.40 18.04 4.89
CA SER A 17 -4.39 18.51 3.50
C SER A 17 -4.61 17.36 2.50
N LEU A 18 -5.25 17.66 1.36
CA LEU A 18 -5.42 16.70 0.25
C LEU A 18 -4.10 16.08 -0.22
N ARG A 19 -2.99 16.81 -0.12
CA ARG A 19 -1.65 16.31 -0.45
C ARG A 19 -1.18 15.24 0.54
N THR A 20 -1.50 15.40 1.82
CA THR A 20 -1.22 14.41 2.88
C THR A 20 -2.07 13.15 2.66
N ILE A 21 -3.36 13.31 2.39
CA ILE A 21 -4.28 12.19 2.12
C ILE A 21 -3.87 11.40 0.88
N ARG A 22 -3.49 12.09 -0.21
CA ARG A 22 -2.93 11.43 -1.42
C ARG A 22 -1.64 10.66 -1.13
N ARG A 23 -0.75 11.19 -0.27
CA ARG A 23 0.48 10.51 0.12
C ARG A 23 0.22 9.27 1.00
N ARG A 24 -0.87 9.26 1.76
CA ARG A 24 -1.28 8.09 2.57
C ARG A 24 -1.87 6.95 1.74
N GLY A 25 -2.27 7.21 0.50
CA GLY A 25 -2.67 6.16 -0.44
C GLY A 25 -4.08 5.61 -0.24
N PHE A 26 -5.02 6.43 0.27
CA PHE A 26 -6.43 6.04 0.29
C PHE A 26 -6.92 5.82 -1.13
N SER A 27 -7.39 4.61 -1.42
CA SER A 27 -7.95 4.24 -2.72
C SER A 27 -9.42 3.87 -2.54
N VAL A 28 -10.30 4.45 -3.37
CA VAL A 28 -11.67 3.95 -3.51
C VAL A 28 -11.56 2.60 -4.22
N VAL A 29 -11.71 1.54 -3.45
CA VAL A 29 -11.86 0.19 -4.01
C VAL A 29 -13.20 0.19 -4.75
N THR A 30 -13.15 0.42 -6.07
CA THR A 30 -14.29 0.14 -6.93
C THR A 30 -14.49 -1.38 -6.86
N PRO A 31 -15.65 -1.90 -6.38
CA PRO A 31 -15.85 -3.34 -6.27
C PRO A 31 -16.05 -3.91 -7.67
N LEU A 32 -14.94 -4.15 -8.37
CA LEU A 32 -14.88 -4.94 -9.60
C LEU A 32 -13.66 -5.87 -9.61
N GLN A 33 -12.68 -5.60 -8.75
CA GLN A 33 -11.68 -6.59 -8.41
C GLN A 33 -12.05 -7.07 -7.02
N VAL A 34 -12.66 -8.26 -6.94
CA VAL A 34 -12.58 -9.06 -5.72
C VAL A 34 -11.09 -9.09 -5.42
N PHE A 35 -10.68 -8.39 -4.36
CA PHE A 35 -9.34 -8.53 -3.83
C PHE A 35 -9.33 -9.92 -3.22
N ASP A 36 -9.16 -10.91 -4.08
CA ASP A 36 -8.97 -12.27 -3.66
C ASP A 36 -7.53 -12.30 -3.15
N PRO A 37 -7.31 -12.41 -1.83
CA PRO A 37 -5.95 -12.55 -1.30
C PRO A 37 -5.24 -13.76 -1.92
N ASP A 38 -5.99 -14.70 -2.50
CA ASP A 38 -5.48 -15.87 -3.21
C ASP A 38 -5.17 -15.62 -4.70
N GLN A 39 -5.58 -14.49 -5.32
CA GLN A 39 -5.23 -14.14 -6.72
C GLN A 39 -3.91 -13.37 -6.84
N ASN A 40 -3.32 -12.94 -5.72
CA ASN A 40 -1.94 -12.48 -5.70
C ASN A 40 -1.04 -13.73 -5.73
N ASP A 41 -1.06 -14.45 -6.86
CA ASP A 41 -0.25 -15.62 -7.20
C ASP A 41 1.25 -15.26 -7.33
N ASP A 42 1.75 -14.36 -6.49
CA ASP A 42 3.17 -14.26 -6.21
C ASP A 42 3.53 -15.32 -5.16
N TYR A 43 3.24 -16.58 -5.46
CA TYR A 43 3.78 -17.75 -4.73
C TYR A 43 5.32 -17.78 -4.74
N SER A 44 5.97 -16.82 -5.43
CA SER A 44 7.41 -16.64 -5.43
C SER A 44 7.90 -15.82 -4.23
N LEU A 45 7.03 -15.05 -3.56
CA LEU A 45 7.40 -14.31 -2.37
C LEU A 45 7.34 -15.23 -1.15
N PRO A 46 8.43 -15.33 -0.37
CA PRO A 46 8.40 -16.04 0.90
C PRO A 46 7.32 -15.44 1.81
N SER A 47 6.35 -16.26 2.21
CA SER A 47 5.35 -15.88 3.24
C SER A 47 6.01 -15.46 4.57
N ILE A 48 7.26 -15.89 4.79
CA ILE A 48 8.14 -15.44 5.86
C ILE A 48 9.41 -14.85 5.25
N VAL A 49 9.62 -13.57 5.52
CA VAL A 49 10.85 -12.86 5.18
C VAL A 49 11.77 -12.84 6.40
N ASP A 50 12.98 -13.41 6.24
CA ASP A 50 14.06 -13.24 7.21
C ASP A 50 14.72 -11.86 7.00
N TRP A 51 14.40 -10.92 7.89
CA TRP A 51 14.89 -9.54 7.83
C TRP A 51 16.40 -9.44 8.03
N ASP A 52 17.02 -10.34 8.82
CA ASP A 52 18.46 -10.30 9.08
C ASP A 52 19.25 -10.71 7.83
N VAL A 53 18.75 -11.71 7.09
CA VAL A 53 19.34 -12.12 5.80
C VAL A 53 19.20 -11.01 4.76
N LEU A 54 18.02 -10.39 4.69
CA LEU A 54 17.74 -9.35 3.72
C LEU A 54 18.60 -8.09 3.97
N GLU A 55 18.74 -7.69 5.23
CA GLU A 55 19.59 -6.55 5.61
C GLU A 55 21.07 -6.82 5.27
N ARG A 56 21.59 -8.02 5.55
CA ARG A 56 22.96 -8.41 5.19
C ARG A 56 23.18 -8.35 3.67
N GLN A 57 22.24 -8.84 2.87
CA GLN A 57 22.35 -8.79 1.41
C GLN A 57 22.37 -7.35 0.89
N GLN A 58 21.53 -6.46 1.43
CA GLN A 58 21.54 -5.04 1.05
C GLN A 58 22.86 -4.37 1.40
N ARG A 59 23.41 -4.62 2.60
CA ARG A 59 24.70 -4.07 3.03
C ARG A 59 25.87 -4.59 2.18
N CYS A 60 25.86 -5.87 1.81
CA CYS A 60 26.88 -6.44 0.92
C CYS A 60 26.76 -5.93 -0.52
N ARG A 61 25.55 -5.60 -1.00
CA ARG A 61 25.34 -5.05 -2.35
C ARG A 61 25.71 -3.57 -2.48
N ALA A 62 25.78 -2.86 -1.36
CA ALA A 62 26.14 -1.43 -1.30
C ALA A 62 27.65 -1.18 -1.08
N ALA A 63 28.44 -2.24 -0.92
CA ALA A 63 29.90 -2.21 -0.81
C ALA A 63 30.55 -2.61 -2.14
#